data_AF-A0A0Q6SEL8-F1
#
_entry.id   AF-A0A0Q6SEL8-F1
#
_cell.length_a   1.000
_cell.length_b   1.000
_cell.length_c   1.000
_cell.angle_alpha   90.00
_cell.angle_beta   90.00
_cell.angle_gamma   90.00
#
_symmetry.space_group_name_H-M   'P 1'
#
loop_
_entity.id
_entity.type
_entity.pdbx_description
1 polymer ?
#
loop_
_entity_poly.entity_id
_entity_poly.type
_entity_poly.pdbx_seq_one_letter_code
_entity_poly.pdbx_strand_id
1 'polypeptide(L)'
;MPHYPATLAAGLFTVLAASPAPALEMCSGGNRAERKVTCIVDGDTGCQARVNWRLLDIDTPETDHAECSEEREIGKRAEEWEPPAAKV
;
A
#
# COMPACT_ATOMS: atom_id res chain seq x y z
N MET A 1 -32.74 -54.39 -9.11
CA MET A 1 -32.74 -53.33 -8.10
C MET A 1 -31.29 -53.07 -7.71
N PRO A 2 -30.63 -52.00 -8.18
CA PRO A 2 -29.30 -51.64 -7.71
C PRO A 2 -29.43 -50.66 -6.53
N HIS A 3 -28.84 -51.03 -5.40
CA HIS A 3 -28.66 -50.16 -4.24
C HIS A 3 -27.39 -49.33 -4.46
N TYR A 4 -27.53 -48.01 -4.62
CA TYR A 4 -26.40 -47.09 -4.54
C TYR A 4 -26.23 -46.65 -3.09
N PRO A 5 -25.05 -46.84 -2.46
CA PRO A 5 -24.82 -46.28 -1.14
C PRO A 5 -24.67 -44.76 -1.30
N ALA A 6 -25.54 -44.01 -0.63
CA ALA A 6 -25.41 -42.57 -0.50
C ALA A 6 -24.22 -42.25 0.41
N THR A 7 -23.02 -42.21 -0.15
CA THR A 7 -21.86 -41.61 0.50
C THR A 7 -22.00 -40.09 0.43
N LEU A 8 -22.59 -39.50 1.47
CA LEU A 8 -22.50 -38.06 1.74
C LEU A 8 -21.04 -37.71 2.04
N ALA A 9 -20.31 -37.27 1.02
CA ALA A 9 -19.03 -36.61 1.21
C ALA A 9 -19.29 -35.24 1.84
N ALA A 10 -19.21 -35.15 3.16
CA ALA A 10 -19.17 -33.87 3.86
C ALA A 10 -17.83 -33.20 3.54
N GLY A 11 -17.82 -32.35 2.50
CA GLY A 11 -16.66 -31.54 2.15
C GLY A 11 -16.37 -30.53 3.26
N LEU A 12 -15.25 -30.70 3.95
CA LEU A 12 -14.74 -29.73 4.91
C LEU A 12 -14.27 -28.49 4.14
N PHE A 13 -15.06 -27.41 4.19
CA PHE A 13 -14.73 -26.14 3.55
C PHE A 13 -13.81 -25.34 4.47
N THR A 14 -12.50 -25.38 4.21
CA THR A 14 -11.53 -24.59 4.95
C THR A 14 -11.64 -23.12 4.53
N VAL A 15 -12.12 -22.26 5.43
CA VAL A 15 -12.14 -20.81 5.20
C VAL A 15 -10.72 -20.27 5.39
N LEU A 16 -10.09 -19.75 4.34
CA LEU A 16 -8.85 -19.00 4.47
C LEU A 16 -9.17 -17.65 5.14
N ALA A 17 -8.62 -17.43 6.33
CA ALA A 17 -8.66 -16.12 6.97
C ALA A 17 -7.72 -15.16 6.23
N ALA A 18 -8.24 -14.02 5.76
CA ALA A 18 -7.43 -12.97 5.18
C ALA A 18 -6.68 -12.21 6.29
N SER A 19 -5.38 -11.98 6.11
CA SER A 19 -4.59 -11.10 6.97
C SER A 19 -4.49 -9.69 6.37
N PRO A 20 -4.53 -8.63 7.20
CA PRO A 20 -4.36 -7.26 6.71
C PRO A 20 -2.93 -7.06 6.21
N ALA A 21 -2.78 -6.32 5.11
CA ALA A 21 -1.47 -5.89 4.65
C ALA A 21 -0.93 -4.80 5.60
N PRO A 22 0.38 -4.83 5.94
CA PRO A 22 1.00 -3.71 6.65
C PRO A 22 0.93 -2.43 5.82
N ALA A 23 0.89 -1.29 6.52
CA ALA A 23 1.04 0.02 5.89
C ALA A 23 2.45 0.15 5.27
N LEU A 24 2.55 0.94 4.21
CA LEU A 24 3.84 1.25 3.61
C LEU A 24 4.49 2.40 4.38
N GLU A 25 5.74 2.18 4.77
CA GLU A 25 6.55 3.18 5.46
C GLU A 25 7.10 4.23 4.48
N MET A 26 7.50 5.38 5.01
CA MET A 26 8.27 6.38 4.27
C MET A 26 9.66 5.85 3.89
N CYS A 27 10.11 6.13 2.67
CA CYS A 27 11.42 5.75 2.22
C CYS A 27 12.51 6.54 2.95
N SER A 28 13.47 5.86 3.57
CA SER A 28 14.63 6.48 4.21
C SER A 28 15.94 6.05 3.54
N GLY A 29 16.88 6.99 3.37
CA GLY A 29 18.20 6.74 2.79
C GLY A 29 18.20 6.48 1.26
N GLY A 30 19.40 6.44 0.67
CA GLY A 30 19.62 6.22 -0.76
C GLY A 30 19.55 4.74 -1.20
N ASN A 31 19.87 4.51 -2.48
CA ASN A 31 20.06 3.18 -3.09
C ASN A 31 18.87 2.21 -2.89
N ARG A 32 17.65 2.75 -3.01
CA ARG A 32 16.39 2.04 -2.72
C ARG A 32 16.23 0.76 -3.57
N ALA A 33 16.54 0.84 -4.87
CA ALA A 33 16.49 -0.30 -5.78
C ALA A 33 17.47 -1.43 -5.42
N GLU A 34 18.65 -1.10 -4.89
CA GLU A 34 19.65 -2.08 -4.44
C GLU A 34 19.18 -2.76 -3.14
N ARG A 35 18.61 -1.96 -2.23
CA ARG A 35 18.08 -2.40 -0.93
C ARG A 35 16.76 -3.15 -1.02
N LYS A 36 16.08 -3.16 -2.18
CA LYS A 36 14.79 -3.83 -2.41
C LYS A 36 13.69 -3.37 -1.46
N VAL A 37 13.72 -2.12 -1.04
CA VAL A 37 12.70 -1.58 -0.15
C VAL A 37 11.35 -1.52 -0.84
N THR A 38 10.29 -1.66 -0.05
CA THR A 38 8.92 -1.35 -0.47
C THR A 38 8.43 -0.23 0.45
N CYS A 39 8.38 0.99 -0.09
CA CYS A 39 8.15 2.21 0.68
C CYS A 39 7.60 3.32 -0.22
N ILE A 40 7.04 4.34 0.41
CA ILE A 40 6.49 5.53 -0.25
C ILE A 40 7.55 6.64 -0.25
N VAL A 41 7.73 7.32 -1.38
CA VAL A 41 8.68 8.43 -1.52
C VAL A 41 7.99 9.74 -1.14
N ASP A 42 6.81 9.98 -1.71
CA ASP A 42 5.92 11.12 -1.50
C ASP A 42 4.47 10.69 -1.81
N GLY A 43 3.51 11.63 -1.90
CA GLY A 43 2.09 11.29 -1.98
C GLY A 43 1.63 10.59 -3.27
N ASP A 44 2.41 10.60 -4.35
CA ASP A 44 2.11 9.93 -5.63
C ASP A 44 3.23 9.04 -6.18
N THR A 45 4.41 9.06 -5.56
CA THR A 45 5.58 8.26 -5.96
C THR A 45 5.94 7.21 -4.90
N GLY A 46 6.26 6.00 -5.35
CA GLY A 46 6.73 4.94 -4.47
C GLY A 46 7.71 3.98 -5.12
N CYS A 47 8.29 3.11 -4.30
CA CYS A 47 9.17 2.02 -4.73
C CYS A 47 8.60 0.69 -4.26
N GLN A 48 8.48 -0.28 -5.18
CA GLN A 48 8.03 -1.62 -4.87
C GLN A 48 8.90 -2.64 -5.59
N ALA A 49 9.46 -3.60 -4.85
CA ALA A 49 10.28 -4.68 -5.41
C ALA A 49 11.37 -4.17 -6.37
N ARG A 50 12.03 -3.05 -6.01
CA ARG A 50 13.07 -2.33 -6.80
C ARG A 50 12.58 -1.51 -7.99
N VAL A 51 11.28 -1.45 -8.23
CA VAL A 51 10.69 -0.67 -9.33
C VAL A 51 10.07 0.57 -8.73
N ASN A 52 10.49 1.74 -9.23
CA ASN A 52 9.83 2.99 -8.91
C ASN A 52 8.56 3.11 -9.75
N TRP A 53 7.49 3.57 -9.14
CA TRP A 53 6.21 3.81 -9.77
C TRP A 53 5.71 5.21 -9.40
N ARG A 54 4.82 5.73 -10.24
CA ARG A 54 4.14 7.02 -10.05
C ARG A 54 2.67 6.89 -10.44
N LEU A 55 1.77 7.51 -9.67
CA LEU A 55 0.36 7.59 -10.04
C LEU A 55 0.21 8.51 -11.26
N LEU A 56 -0.56 8.07 -12.27
CA LEU A 56 -0.60 8.77 -13.55
C LEU A 56 -1.52 10.01 -13.56
N ASP A 57 -2.56 10.00 -12.73
CA ASP A 57 -3.61 11.02 -12.73
C ASP A 57 -3.63 11.86 -11.44
N ILE A 58 -2.65 11.65 -10.55
CA ILE A 58 -2.53 12.33 -9.26
C ILE A 58 -1.11 12.86 -9.16
N ASP A 59 -0.98 14.14 -8.84
CA ASP A 59 0.28 14.85 -8.64
C ASP A 59 0.22 15.50 -7.27
N THR A 60 1.04 15.04 -6.32
CA THR A 60 1.03 15.53 -4.95
C THR A 60 2.17 16.51 -4.71
N PRO A 61 2.06 17.42 -3.72
CA PRO A 61 3.17 18.29 -3.37
C PRO A 61 4.41 17.49 -2.99
N GLU A 62 5.51 17.76 -3.67
CA GLU A 62 6.79 17.10 -3.44
C GLU A 62 7.38 17.45 -2.06
N THR A 63 8.01 16.48 -1.39
CA THR A 63 8.54 16.66 -0.02
C THR A 63 10.07 16.83 0.01
N ASP A 64 10.78 15.96 -0.69
CA ASP A 64 12.25 15.94 -0.77
C ASP A 64 12.79 16.79 -1.94
N HIS A 65 12.08 16.80 -3.07
CA HIS A 65 12.49 17.47 -4.31
C HIS A 65 11.59 18.65 -4.70
N ALA A 66 10.92 19.26 -3.72
CA ALA A 66 10.07 20.43 -3.92
C ALA A 66 10.80 21.55 -4.68
N GLU A 67 10.13 22.08 -5.70
CA GLU A 67 10.63 23.16 -6.55
C GLU A 67 10.54 24.52 -5.82
N CYS A 68 9.71 24.62 -4.78
CA CYS A 68 9.64 25.79 -3.91
C CYS A 68 9.35 25.46 -2.44
N SER A 69 9.56 26.45 -1.56
CA SER A 69 9.36 26.27 -0.12
C SER A 69 7.91 26.01 0.27
N GLU A 70 6.96 26.64 -0.42
CA GLU A 70 5.53 26.48 -0.15
C GLU A 70 5.05 25.07 -0.48
N GLU A 71 5.47 24.51 -1.62
CA GLU A 71 5.20 23.13 -1.99
C GLU A 71 5.71 22.16 -0.92
N ARG A 72 6.96 22.35 -0.48
CA ARG A 72 7.56 21.54 0.58
C ARG A 72 6.75 21.60 1.89
N GLU A 73 6.27 22.78 2.26
CA GLU A 73 5.46 22.95 3.47
C GLU A 73 4.10 22.27 3.35
N ILE A 74 3.44 22.37 2.19
CA ILE A 74 2.18 21.67 1.94
C ILE A 74 2.41 20.15 1.98
N GLY A 75 3.47 19.65 1.34
CA GLY A 75 3.82 18.23 1.34
C GLY A 75 4.02 17.67 2.76
N LYS A 76 4.78 18.37 3.59
CA LYS A 76 4.96 17.98 5.02
C LYS A 76 3.66 17.98 5.82
N ARG A 77 2.78 18.96 5.57
CA ARG A 77 1.45 18.97 6.22
C ARG A 77 0.57 17.80 5.78
N ALA A 78 0.75 17.32 4.56
CA ALA A 78 0.03 16.15 4.07
C ALA A 78 0.54 14.85 4.71
N GLU A 79 1.84 14.73 5.00
CA GLU A 79 2.42 13.58 5.72
C GLU A 79 1.84 13.43 7.13
N GLU A 80 1.61 14.55 7.83
CA GLU A 80 1.01 14.56 9.18
C GLU A 80 -0.52 14.52 9.17
N TRP A 81 -1.15 14.53 7.99
CA TRP A 81 -2.61 14.66 7.91
C TRP A 81 -3.29 13.43 8.50
N GLU A 82 -3.91 13.60 9.67
CA GLU A 82 -4.84 12.63 10.21
C GLU A 82 -6.23 12.87 9.61
N PRO A 83 -6.85 11.86 8.97
CA PRO A 83 -8.23 12.00 8.55
C PRO A 83 -9.09 12.26 9.78
N PRO A 84 -10.03 13.23 9.74
CA PRO A 84 -11.02 13.33 10.80
C PRO A 84 -11.75 11.99 10.88
N ALA A 85 -11.90 11.46 12.11
CA ALA A 85 -12.49 10.15 12.35
C ALA A 85 -13.69 9.93 11.43
N ALA A 86 -13.56 8.96 10.51
CA ALA A 86 -14.60 8.66 9.55
C ALA A 86 -15.88 8.33 10.33
N LYS A 87 -16.88 9.19 10.21
CA LYS A 87 -18.23 8.87 10.68
C LYS A 87 -18.78 7.81 9.73
N VAL A 88 -18.49 6.55 10.04
CA VAL A 88 -19.24 5.40 9.52
C VAL A 88 -20.68 5.43 10.02
#